data_AF-A0AAQ4E566-F1
#
_entry.id   AF-A0AAQ4E566-F1
#
_cell.length_a   1.000
_cell.length_b   1.000
_cell.length_c   1.000
_cell.angle_alpha   90.00
_cell.angle_beta   90.00
_cell.angle_gamma   90.00
#
_symmetry.space_group_name_H-M   'P 1'
#
loop_
_entity.id
_entity.type
_entity.pdbx_description
1 polymer ?
#
loop_
_entity_poly.entity_id
_entity_poly.type
_entity_poly.pdbx_seq_one_letter_code
_entity_poly.pdbx_strand_id
1 'polypeptide(L)'
;MAYRGKACSRYQVAAGEDRPGMLSGIHTAAHEIGHLLGSDHDGYGTSTSCSEKDGYLMSPRAGGRQHFFFSNCSKNDIASFMTTLDAYCLEFEWSTHIASFPNATARLPGALINGTQYCKLYFRAKRDVTYVKWDSDLSKCKFRCRIGWKQNGDPHYAIRFALDGTPCNRFKPSMICRNAVCE
;
A
#
# COMPACT_ATOMS: atom_id res chain seq x y z
N MET A 1 10.86 -5.95 -7.10
CA MET A 1 11.51 -5.91 -8.43
C MET A 1 10.59 -6.48 -9.50
N ALA A 2 10.57 -5.85 -10.65
CA ALA A 2 9.86 -6.30 -11.84
C ALA A 2 10.54 -5.77 -13.10
N TYR A 3 10.31 -6.42 -14.23
CA TYR A 3 10.71 -5.88 -15.53
C TYR A 3 9.68 -4.87 -16.04
N ARG A 4 10.12 -3.69 -16.45
CA ARG A 4 9.23 -2.64 -16.94
C ARG A 4 8.61 -3.02 -18.29
N GLY A 5 7.27 -2.96 -18.39
CA GLY A 5 6.54 -3.16 -19.64
C GLY A 5 6.68 -4.59 -20.20
N LYS A 6 6.63 -5.59 -19.31
CA LYS A 6 6.82 -7.00 -19.67
C LYS A 6 5.65 -7.91 -19.30
N ALA A 7 4.50 -7.32 -18.97
CA ALA A 7 3.28 -8.03 -18.56
C ALA A 7 2.85 -9.17 -19.51
N CYS A 8 3.05 -9.05 -20.83
CA CYS A 8 2.69 -10.09 -21.81
C CYS A 8 3.89 -10.75 -22.49
N SER A 9 5.03 -10.83 -21.82
CA SER A 9 6.24 -11.45 -22.37
C SER A 9 6.72 -12.61 -21.52
N ARG A 10 7.77 -13.32 -21.97
CA ARG A 10 8.47 -14.31 -21.13
C ARG A 10 9.04 -13.74 -19.82
N TYR A 11 9.09 -12.42 -19.67
CA TYR A 11 9.54 -11.70 -18.49
C TYR A 11 8.38 -11.12 -17.66
N GLN A 12 7.18 -11.71 -17.77
CA GLN A 12 5.98 -11.40 -16.95
C GLN A 12 6.15 -11.81 -15.48
N VAL A 13 7.21 -11.33 -14.83
CA VAL A 13 7.61 -11.74 -13.50
C VAL A 13 7.84 -10.50 -12.64
N ALA A 14 7.23 -10.52 -11.45
CA ALA A 14 7.45 -9.58 -10.37
C ALA A 14 7.74 -10.35 -9.09
N ALA A 15 8.64 -9.81 -8.27
CA ALA A 15 8.98 -10.36 -6.96
C ALA A 15 8.98 -9.24 -5.92
N GLY A 16 8.30 -9.46 -4.80
CA GLY A 16 8.19 -8.51 -3.70
C GLY A 16 8.32 -9.20 -2.35
N GLU A 17 8.88 -8.50 -1.37
CA GLU A 17 9.00 -9.00 0.00
C GLU A 17 7.75 -8.66 0.82
N ASP A 18 7.13 -9.68 1.42
CA ASP A 18 6.12 -9.48 2.46
C ASP A 18 6.74 -9.60 3.86
N ARG A 19 6.23 -8.79 4.78
CA ARG A 19 6.52 -8.95 6.21
C ARG A 19 5.42 -9.80 6.82
N PRO A 20 5.74 -11.02 7.31
CA PRO A 20 4.73 -11.98 7.75
C PRO A 20 3.72 -11.39 8.73
N GLY A 21 2.45 -11.48 8.37
CA GLY A 21 1.32 -11.03 9.18
C GLY A 21 1.05 -9.52 9.13
N MET A 22 1.74 -8.74 8.29
CA MET A 22 1.51 -7.30 8.13
C MET A 22 0.83 -6.93 6.82
N LEU A 23 0.72 -7.87 5.88
CA LEU A 23 0.13 -7.65 4.56
C LEU A 23 0.86 -6.54 3.77
N SER A 24 2.15 -6.33 4.04
CA SER A 24 2.95 -5.31 3.34
C SER A 24 3.22 -5.72 1.89
N GLY A 25 3.11 -7.01 1.59
CA GLY A 25 3.16 -7.57 0.25
C GLY A 25 2.06 -7.04 -0.66
N ILE A 26 0.92 -6.57 -0.13
CA ILE A 26 -0.17 -6.00 -0.97
C ILE A 26 0.31 -4.76 -1.71
N HIS A 27 0.89 -3.80 -0.98
CA HIS A 27 1.41 -2.56 -1.57
C HIS A 27 2.60 -2.85 -2.49
N THR A 28 3.50 -3.73 -2.06
CA THR A 28 4.66 -4.14 -2.87
C THR A 28 4.21 -4.79 -4.17
N ALA A 29 3.29 -5.75 -4.13
CA ALA A 29 2.77 -6.40 -5.32
C ALA A 29 2.12 -5.38 -6.28
N ALA A 30 1.31 -4.44 -5.78
CA ALA A 30 0.70 -3.40 -6.61
C ALA A 30 1.76 -2.51 -7.30
N HIS A 31 2.82 -2.15 -6.58
CA HIS A 31 3.95 -1.39 -7.12
C HIS A 31 4.67 -2.16 -8.24
N GLU A 32 5.03 -3.42 -8.00
CA GLU A 32 5.73 -4.23 -9.00
C GLU A 32 4.86 -4.56 -10.23
N ILE A 33 3.54 -4.72 -10.03
CA ILE A 33 2.59 -4.82 -11.15
C ILE A 33 2.57 -3.53 -11.95
N GLY A 34 2.64 -2.36 -11.31
CA GLY A 34 2.78 -1.06 -11.99
C GLY A 34 3.98 -1.03 -12.94
N HIS A 35 5.12 -1.57 -12.53
CA HIS A 35 6.28 -1.73 -13.41
C HIS A 35 6.01 -2.69 -14.57
N LEU A 36 5.43 -3.89 -14.32
CA LEU A 36 5.08 -4.82 -15.41
C LEU A 36 4.19 -4.16 -16.47
N LEU A 37 3.30 -3.27 -16.04
CA LEU A 37 2.40 -2.46 -16.88
C LEU A 37 3.05 -1.21 -17.46
N GLY A 38 4.37 -1.06 -17.36
CA GLY A 38 5.13 -0.03 -18.06
C GLY A 38 5.40 1.25 -17.26
N SER A 39 4.95 1.37 -16.01
CA SER A 39 5.23 2.55 -15.19
C SER A 39 6.69 2.63 -14.78
N ASP A 40 7.30 3.80 -14.93
CA ASP A 40 8.52 4.14 -14.21
C ASP A 40 8.20 4.52 -12.75
N HIS A 41 9.26 4.63 -11.94
CA HIS A 41 9.16 5.31 -10.67
C HIS A 41 8.85 6.79 -10.87
N ASP A 42 8.05 7.37 -9.98
CA ASP A 42 7.86 8.83 -9.94
C ASP A 42 9.20 9.54 -9.73
N GLY A 43 9.50 10.52 -10.57
CA GLY A 43 10.76 11.29 -10.55
C GLY A 43 11.85 10.71 -11.44
N TYR A 44 11.57 9.66 -12.21
CA TYR A 44 12.53 8.97 -13.06
C TYR A 44 11.94 8.64 -14.44
N GLY A 45 12.81 8.48 -15.45
CA GLY A 45 12.40 7.97 -16.77
C GLY A 45 11.34 8.83 -17.45
N THR A 46 10.23 8.23 -17.86
CA THR A 46 9.08 8.95 -18.44
C THR A 46 8.23 9.68 -17.40
N SER A 47 8.49 9.47 -16.12
CA SER A 47 7.74 9.99 -14.97
C SER A 47 8.46 11.12 -14.21
N THR A 48 9.40 11.84 -14.83
CA THR A 48 10.17 12.93 -14.18
C THR A 48 9.34 14.14 -13.77
N SER A 49 8.14 14.33 -14.33
CA SER A 49 7.23 15.44 -13.97
C SER A 49 6.44 15.18 -12.69
N CYS A 50 6.39 13.93 -12.21
CA CYS A 50 5.80 13.57 -10.92
C CYS A 50 6.91 13.43 -9.88
N SER A 51 6.82 14.16 -8.76
CA SER A 51 7.88 14.16 -7.75
C SER A 51 7.83 12.89 -6.89
N GLU A 52 8.97 12.23 -6.69
CA GLU A 52 9.09 11.10 -5.74
C GLU A 52 8.61 11.47 -4.33
N LYS A 53 8.71 12.76 -3.96
CA LYS A 53 8.38 13.29 -2.63
C LYS A 53 6.88 13.33 -2.35
N ASP A 54 6.05 13.25 -3.39
CA ASP A 54 4.60 13.22 -3.23
C ASP A 54 4.13 11.87 -2.66
N GLY A 55 4.97 10.84 -2.81
CA GLY A 55 4.78 9.53 -2.18
C GLY A 55 3.55 8.80 -2.71
N TYR A 56 3.37 8.82 -4.03
CA TYR A 56 2.41 7.96 -4.73
C TYR A 56 2.90 6.51 -4.74
N LEU A 57 2.05 5.58 -5.18
CA LEU A 57 2.31 4.15 -5.21
C LEU A 57 3.62 3.80 -5.93
N MET A 58 3.98 4.50 -7.00
CA MET A 58 5.22 4.28 -7.76
C MET A 58 6.40 5.14 -7.30
N SER A 59 6.31 5.78 -6.14
CA SER A 59 7.48 6.43 -5.54
C SER A 59 8.56 5.39 -5.23
N PRO A 60 9.84 5.65 -5.52
CA PRO A 60 10.94 4.76 -5.17
C PRO A 60 11.12 4.63 -3.64
N ARG A 61 10.47 5.50 -2.86
CA ARG A 61 10.46 5.46 -1.40
C ARG A 61 9.05 5.16 -0.90
N ALA A 62 8.89 4.05 -0.21
CA ALA A 62 7.61 3.67 0.37
C ALA A 62 7.11 4.71 1.40
N GLY A 63 5.80 4.97 1.36
CA GLY A 63 5.12 5.90 2.25
C GLY A 63 4.73 7.20 1.56
N GLY A 64 4.25 8.17 2.36
CA GLY A 64 3.65 9.40 1.84
C GLY A 64 2.12 9.37 1.86
N ARG A 65 1.49 10.53 1.68
CA ARG A 65 0.03 10.66 1.80
C ARG A 65 -0.71 9.98 0.66
N GLN A 66 -0.06 9.86 -0.48
CA GLN A 66 -0.66 9.39 -1.73
C GLN A 66 -0.33 7.91 -2.02
N HIS A 67 0.23 7.17 -1.07
CA HIS A 67 0.86 5.88 -1.34
C HIS A 67 -0.10 4.75 -1.77
N PHE A 68 -1.41 5.00 -1.71
CA PHE A 68 -2.45 4.09 -2.22
C PHE A 68 -2.90 4.44 -3.65
N PHE A 69 -2.37 5.50 -4.25
CA PHE A 69 -2.80 6.01 -5.54
C PHE A 69 -1.64 6.02 -6.53
N PHE A 70 -1.95 5.79 -7.80
CA PHE A 70 -1.02 6.10 -8.88
C PHE A 70 -0.97 7.61 -9.13
N SER A 71 0.22 8.13 -9.42
CA SER A 71 0.40 9.51 -9.88
C SER A 71 -0.19 9.67 -11.29
N ASN A 72 -0.28 10.90 -11.79
CA ASN A 72 -0.70 11.11 -13.17
C ASN A 72 0.31 10.52 -14.18
N CYS A 73 1.60 10.53 -13.83
CA CYS A 73 2.65 9.97 -14.67
C CYS A 73 2.53 8.46 -14.78
N SER A 74 2.37 7.76 -13.64
CA SER A 74 2.15 6.30 -13.67
C SER A 74 0.90 5.92 -14.45
N LYS A 75 -0.19 6.69 -14.31
CA LYS A 75 -1.42 6.45 -15.09
C LYS A 75 -1.17 6.61 -16.59
N ASN A 76 -0.42 7.63 -16.99
CA ASN A 76 -0.08 7.88 -18.39
C ASN A 76 0.86 6.81 -18.95
N ASP A 77 1.86 6.38 -18.18
CA ASP A 77 2.78 5.31 -18.58
C ASP A 77 2.01 4.00 -18.79
N ILE A 78 1.15 3.63 -17.84
CA ILE A 78 0.30 2.44 -17.94
C ILE A 78 -0.64 2.55 -19.14
N ALA A 79 -1.33 3.68 -19.30
CA ALA A 79 -2.22 3.90 -20.45
C ALA A 79 -1.45 3.78 -21.78
N SER A 80 -0.23 4.32 -21.84
CA SER A 80 0.61 4.25 -23.03
C SER A 80 1.04 2.81 -23.33
N PHE A 81 1.43 2.04 -22.31
CA PHE A 81 1.76 0.61 -22.46
C PHE A 81 0.57 -0.18 -23.02
N MET A 82 -0.64 0.07 -22.52
CA MET A 82 -1.86 -0.60 -22.99
C MET A 82 -2.19 -0.34 -24.47
N THR A 83 -1.61 0.67 -25.11
CA THR A 83 -1.77 0.90 -26.56
C THR A 83 -0.73 0.18 -27.42
N THR A 84 0.22 -0.53 -26.81
CA THR A 84 1.31 -1.22 -27.53
C THR A 84 0.99 -2.68 -27.76
N LEU A 85 1.63 -3.27 -28.77
CA LEU A 85 1.57 -4.73 -29.00
C LEU A 85 2.13 -5.54 -27.82
N ASP A 86 2.95 -4.94 -26.94
CA ASP A 86 3.47 -5.61 -25.74
C ASP A 86 2.40 -5.83 -24.65
N ALA A 87 1.19 -5.28 -24.81
CA ALA A 87 0.05 -5.47 -23.90
C ALA A 87 -1.02 -6.44 -24.43
N TYR A 88 -0.79 -7.09 -25.58
CA TYR A 88 -1.79 -7.88 -26.31
C TYR A 88 -2.55 -8.92 -25.46
N CYS A 89 -1.90 -9.55 -24.47
CA CYS A 89 -2.51 -10.58 -23.63
C CYS A 89 -3.52 -10.03 -22.61
N LEU A 90 -3.56 -8.71 -22.40
CA LEU A 90 -4.47 -8.03 -21.48
C LEU A 90 -5.69 -7.43 -22.18
N GLU A 91 -5.71 -7.42 -23.52
CA GLU A 91 -6.82 -6.86 -24.32
C GLU A 91 -8.05 -7.76 -24.33
N PHE A 92 -7.86 -9.05 -24.03
CA PHE A 92 -8.88 -10.08 -24.17
C PHE A 92 -8.82 -11.05 -22.99
N GLU A 93 -9.98 -11.57 -22.59
CA GLU A 93 -10.08 -12.62 -21.56
C GLU A 93 -9.72 -13.98 -22.15
N TRP A 94 -8.42 -14.27 -22.29
CA TRP A 94 -7.93 -15.54 -22.84
C TRP A 94 -7.79 -16.66 -21.80
N SER A 95 -7.86 -16.33 -20.51
CA SER A 95 -7.58 -17.26 -19.42
C SER A 95 -8.80 -17.57 -18.58
N THR A 96 -8.92 -18.83 -18.17
CA THR A 96 -9.83 -19.20 -17.08
C THR A 96 -9.33 -18.62 -15.76
N HIS A 97 -10.21 -17.90 -15.06
CA HIS A 97 -9.91 -17.37 -13.74
C HIS A 97 -9.72 -18.54 -12.76
N ILE A 98 -8.46 -18.83 -12.39
CA ILE A 98 -8.12 -19.88 -11.42
C ILE A 98 -8.29 -19.42 -9.96
N ALA A 99 -8.54 -18.13 -9.76
CA ALA A 99 -8.85 -17.53 -8.47
C ALA A 99 -9.97 -16.52 -8.63
N SER A 100 -10.96 -16.58 -7.74
CA SER A 100 -11.98 -15.54 -7.64
C SER A 100 -11.49 -14.47 -6.68
N PHE A 101 -11.59 -13.20 -7.09
CA PHE A 101 -11.39 -12.12 -6.16
C PHE A 101 -12.44 -12.20 -5.04
N PRO A 102 -12.07 -11.85 -3.80
CA PRO A 102 -13.05 -11.78 -2.72
C PRO A 102 -14.17 -10.83 -3.13
N ASN A 103 -15.42 -11.27 -2.98
CA ASN A 103 -16.58 -10.42 -3.27
C ASN A 103 -16.64 -9.21 -2.31
N ALA A 104 -17.55 -8.27 -2.55
CA ALA A 104 -17.66 -7.06 -1.73
C ALA A 104 -17.92 -7.30 -0.23
N THR A 105 -18.29 -8.53 0.17
CA THR A 105 -18.49 -8.91 1.58
C THR A 105 -17.24 -9.49 2.23
N ALA A 106 -16.15 -9.62 1.49
CA ALA A 106 -14.88 -10.08 2.02
C ALA A 106 -14.37 -9.17 3.15
N ARG A 107 -13.81 -9.81 4.17
CA ARG A 107 -13.25 -9.10 5.31
C ARG A 107 -12.02 -8.32 4.85
N LEU A 108 -12.08 -7.00 5.02
CA LEU A 108 -10.95 -6.12 4.77
C LEU A 108 -9.80 -6.40 5.77
N PRO A 109 -8.54 -6.13 5.38
CA PRO A 109 -7.35 -6.38 6.20
C PRO A 109 -7.42 -5.91 7.67
N GLY A 110 -8.06 -4.76 7.94
CA GLY A 110 -8.23 -4.20 9.28
C GLY A 110 -9.14 -5.02 10.20
N ALA A 111 -9.94 -5.94 9.65
CA ALA A 111 -10.69 -6.93 10.43
C ALA A 111 -9.82 -8.14 10.84
N LEU A 112 -8.69 -8.37 10.15
CA LEU A 112 -7.79 -9.49 10.41
C LEU A 112 -6.72 -9.15 11.46
N ILE A 113 -6.25 -7.90 11.45
CA ILE A 113 -5.21 -7.42 12.37
C ILE A 113 -5.58 -6.05 12.93
N ASN A 114 -5.76 -5.99 14.25
CA ASN A 114 -6.04 -4.73 14.92
C ASN A 114 -4.76 -3.92 15.18
N GLY A 115 -4.91 -2.64 15.49
CA GLY A 115 -3.77 -1.73 15.68
C GLY A 115 -2.76 -2.18 16.75
N THR A 116 -3.20 -2.83 17.83
CA THR A 116 -2.30 -3.36 18.86
C THR A 116 -1.44 -4.51 18.33
N GLN A 117 -2.05 -5.45 17.61
CA GLN A 117 -1.34 -6.54 16.95
C GLN A 117 -0.39 -5.99 15.89
N TYR A 118 -0.86 -5.06 15.06
CA TYR A 118 -0.04 -4.39 14.04
C TYR A 118 1.21 -3.75 14.65
N CYS A 119 1.06 -2.91 15.69
CA CYS A 119 2.18 -2.24 16.33
C CYS A 119 3.20 -3.25 16.90
N LYS A 120 2.74 -4.29 17.61
CA LYS A 120 3.62 -5.32 18.17
C LYS A 120 4.36 -6.11 17.08
N LEU A 121 3.68 -6.46 15.99
CA LEU A 121 4.27 -7.19 14.89
C LEU A 121 5.25 -6.32 14.10
N TYR A 122 4.94 -5.05 13.86
CA TYR A 122 5.80 -4.13 13.12
C TYR A 122 7.08 -3.80 13.90
N PHE A 123 6.97 -3.62 15.22
CA PHE A 123 8.08 -3.26 16.10
C PHE A 123 8.50 -4.41 17.03
N ARG A 124 8.59 -5.64 16.51
CA ARG A 124 8.94 -6.86 17.28
C ARG A 124 10.23 -6.74 18.11
N ALA A 125 11.20 -5.97 17.63
CA ALA A 125 12.49 -5.77 18.31
C ALA A 125 12.41 -4.81 19.51
N LYS A 126 11.26 -4.15 19.74
CA LYS A 126 11.04 -3.22 20.85
C LYS A 126 10.19 -3.87 21.94
N ARG A 127 10.47 -3.52 23.20
CA ARG A 127 9.69 -3.97 24.36
C ARG A 127 8.53 -3.00 24.62
N ASP A 128 7.47 -3.51 25.27
CA ASP A 128 6.31 -2.73 25.72
C ASP A 128 5.59 -1.90 24.64
N VAL A 129 5.65 -2.41 23.41
CA VAL A 129 4.97 -1.81 22.26
C VAL A 129 3.46 -1.91 22.43
N THR A 130 2.79 -0.77 22.30
CA THR A 130 1.33 -0.69 22.35
C THR A 130 0.79 0.28 21.32
N TYR A 131 -0.49 0.14 21.01
CA TYR A 131 -1.23 1.04 20.14
C TYR A 131 -1.97 2.08 20.98
N VAL A 132 -1.75 3.36 20.66
CA VAL A 132 -2.43 4.49 21.28
C VAL A 132 -3.42 5.07 20.28
N LYS A 133 -4.70 5.09 20.65
CA LYS A 133 -5.76 5.65 19.82
C LYS A 133 -5.86 7.15 20.11
N TRP A 134 -5.51 8.00 19.15
CA TRP A 134 -5.83 9.44 19.19
C TRP A 134 -6.79 9.76 18.05
N ASP A 135 -7.82 10.57 18.32
CA ASP A 135 -8.87 10.82 17.31
C ASP A 135 -8.32 11.56 16.08
N SER A 136 -7.28 12.37 16.28
CA SER A 136 -6.53 13.03 15.18
C SER A 136 -5.75 12.06 14.29
N ASP A 137 -5.38 10.88 14.78
CA ASP A 137 -4.74 9.82 13.99
C ASP A 137 -5.77 8.87 13.40
N LEU A 138 -6.79 8.51 14.17
CA LEU A 138 -7.89 7.66 13.73
C LEU A 138 -8.59 8.27 12.50
N SER A 139 -8.97 9.55 12.57
CA SER A 139 -9.60 10.26 11.44
C SER A 139 -8.73 10.36 10.19
N LYS A 140 -7.42 10.14 10.31
CA LYS A 140 -6.44 10.12 9.21
C LYS A 140 -5.97 8.71 8.88
N CYS A 141 -6.65 7.69 9.40
CA CYS A 141 -6.32 6.28 9.23
C CYS A 141 -4.86 5.98 9.55
N LYS A 142 -4.46 6.32 10.77
CA LYS A 142 -3.10 6.12 11.28
C LYS A 142 -3.08 5.32 12.58
N PHE A 143 -2.16 4.37 12.65
CA PHE A 143 -1.76 3.70 13.87
C PHE A 143 -0.61 4.46 14.53
N ARG A 144 -0.83 4.95 15.75
CA ARG A 144 0.22 5.47 16.63
C ARG A 144 0.72 4.38 17.57
N CYS A 145 1.89 3.86 17.27
CA CYS A 145 2.55 2.85 18.09
C CYS A 145 3.47 3.55 19.11
N ARG A 146 3.26 3.33 20.41
CA ARG A 146 4.25 3.69 21.43
C ARG A 146 5.31 2.59 21.43
N ILE A 147 6.55 2.93 21.10
CA ILE A 147 7.65 1.98 20.89
C ILE A 147 8.72 2.03 21.99
N GLY A 148 8.47 2.80 23.04
CA GLY A 148 9.34 2.95 24.20
C GLY A 148 9.28 4.37 24.77
N TRP A 149 10.35 4.75 25.45
CA TRP A 149 10.54 6.03 26.11
C TRP A 149 11.83 6.69 25.64
N LYS A 150 11.81 8.00 25.51
CA LYS A 150 13.00 8.83 25.25
C LYS A 150 13.78 9.04 26.56
N GLN A 151 15.01 9.53 26.46
CA GLN A 151 15.86 9.81 27.63
C GLN A 151 15.25 10.85 28.59
N ASN A 152 14.45 11.78 28.07
CA ASN A 152 13.76 12.80 28.86
C ASN A 152 12.45 12.29 29.51
N GLY A 153 12.14 10.99 29.41
CA GLY A 153 10.92 10.40 29.97
C GLY A 153 9.68 10.50 29.07
N ASP A 154 9.77 11.17 27.91
CA ASP A 154 8.64 11.26 27.00
C ASP A 154 8.39 9.93 26.26
N PRO A 155 7.13 9.60 25.96
CA PRO A 155 6.82 8.45 25.13
C PRO A 155 7.36 8.63 23.70
N HIS A 156 8.02 7.59 23.19
CA HIS A 156 8.47 7.54 21.80
C HIS A 156 7.40 6.88 20.94
N TYR A 157 6.90 7.62 19.96
CA TYR A 157 5.87 7.15 19.03
C TYR A 157 6.40 6.96 17.62
N ALA A 158 5.89 5.93 16.95
CA ALA A 158 5.98 5.76 15.51
C ALA A 158 4.57 5.71 14.91
N ILE A 159 4.37 6.42 13.81
CA ILE A 159 3.06 6.52 13.14
C ILE A 159 3.12 5.73 11.82
N ARG A 160 2.12 4.89 11.59
CA ARG A 160 1.95 4.09 10.37
C ARG A 160 0.54 4.22 9.84
N PHE A 161 0.32 3.94 8.56
CA PHE A 161 -1.04 3.86 8.02
C PHE A 161 -1.78 2.68 8.62
N ALA A 162 -3.05 2.91 8.93
CA ALA A 162 -3.99 1.86 9.28
C ALA A 162 -4.37 1.08 8.02
N LEU A 163 -4.65 -0.19 8.20
CA LEU A 163 -5.12 -1.04 7.12
C LEU A 163 -6.59 -0.74 6.80
N ASP A 164 -6.97 -0.94 5.55
CA ASP A 164 -8.36 -0.80 5.14
C ASP A 164 -9.29 -1.71 5.95
N GLY A 165 -10.44 -1.19 6.35
CA GLY A 165 -11.37 -1.85 7.28
C GLY A 165 -11.12 -1.55 8.77
N THR A 166 -10.06 -0.83 9.11
CA THR A 166 -9.81 -0.40 10.50
C THR A 166 -10.86 0.63 10.93
N PRO A 167 -11.56 0.47 12.07
CA PRO A 167 -12.45 1.50 12.60
C PRO A 167 -11.70 2.81 12.89
N CYS A 168 -12.17 3.91 12.30
CA CYS A 168 -11.50 5.20 12.30
C CYS A 168 -12.28 6.30 13.05
N ASN A 169 -13.48 5.98 13.54
CA ASN A 169 -14.27 6.86 14.38
C ASN A 169 -14.80 6.09 15.59
N ARG A 170 -14.55 6.60 16.80
CA ARG A 170 -14.99 5.96 18.04
C ARG A 170 -16.49 6.06 18.28
N PHE A 171 -17.11 7.13 17.79
CA PHE A 171 -18.52 7.43 17.99
C PHE A 171 -19.40 6.87 16.86
N LYS A 172 -18.80 6.59 15.70
CA LYS A 172 -19.49 6.02 14.54
C LYS A 172 -18.73 4.78 14.03
N PRO A 173 -19.02 3.58 14.59
CA PRO A 173 -18.30 2.34 14.26
C PRO A 173 -18.41 1.89 12.80
N SER A 174 -19.40 2.40 12.05
CA SER A 174 -19.53 2.14 10.62
C SER A 174 -18.48 2.86 9.77
N MET A 175 -17.81 3.89 10.30
CA MET A 175 -16.72 4.56 9.59
C MET A 175 -15.43 3.75 9.72
N ILE A 176 -14.87 3.39 8.58
CA ILE A 176 -13.67 2.57 8.46
C ILE A 176 -12.66 3.22 7.52
N CYS A 177 -11.41 2.79 7.63
CA CYS A 177 -10.38 3.20 6.70
C CYS A 177 -10.58 2.56 5.32
N ARG A 178 -10.51 3.38 4.28
CA ARG A 178 -10.41 2.96 2.88
C ARG A 178 -9.42 3.88 2.18
N ASN A 179 -8.32 3.33 1.65
CA ASN A 179 -7.26 4.10 1.00
C ASN A 179 -6.77 5.30 1.84
N ALA A 180 -6.55 5.10 3.15
CA ALA A 180 -6.22 6.14 4.15
C ALA A 180 -7.27 7.24 4.41
N VAL A 181 -8.49 7.10 3.88
CA VAL A 181 -9.62 7.98 4.18
C VAL A 181 -10.54 7.32 5.20
N CYS A 182 -11.04 8.10 6.17
CA CYS A 182 -12.03 7.65 7.14
C CYS A 182 -13.43 7.98 6.62
N GLU A 183 -14.19 6.96 6.21
CA GLU A 183 -15.51 7.11 5.60
C GLU A 183 -16.52 6.07 6.10
#